data_AF-A0A0M3K3F8-F1
#
_entry.id   AF-A0A0M3K3F8-F1
#
_cell.length_a   1.000
_cell.length_b   1.000
_cell.length_c   1.000
_cell.angle_alpha   90.00
_cell.angle_beta   90.00
_cell.angle_gamma   90.00
#
_symmetry.space_group_name_H-M   'P 1'
#
loop_
_entity.id
_entity.type
_entity.pdbx_description
1 polymer ?
#
loop_
_entity_poly.entity_id
_entity_poly.type
_entity_poly.pdbx_seq_one_letter_code
_entity_poly.pdbx_strand_id
1 'polypeptide(L)'
;MEWFEYETGYAWCESAAYKYQTLPMVAEFVNCITNLPLIVLPLVNVMLLKDYILKINWLIALPQLLLAFNGIASTYYHATLNLFDRLLCDFWLYLGTPYLHAAFHLLSSIAAYNAFVMFSILDIKRRKDSHHYSFNLNYFPCRSVFALPYIQLCDKRF
;
A
#
# COMPACT_ATOMS: atom_id res chain seq x y z
N MET A 1 -34.08 3.71 9.63
CA MET A 1 -32.82 4.43 9.28
C MET A 1 -32.27 5.08 10.55
N GLU A 2 -32.17 4.32 11.64
CA GLU A 2 -31.89 4.85 13.00
C GLU A 2 -30.43 4.59 13.44
N TRP A 3 -29.63 3.91 12.61
CA TRP A 3 -28.26 3.54 12.93
C TRP A 3 -27.25 4.69 12.76
N PHE A 4 -27.64 5.81 12.14
CA PHE A 4 -26.77 6.96 11.90
C PHE A 4 -26.82 8.03 13.00
N GLU A 5 -27.79 7.98 13.92
CA GLU A 5 -27.93 8.99 14.99
C GLU A 5 -27.04 8.72 16.21
N TYR A 6 -26.41 7.54 16.30
CA TYR A 6 -25.51 7.18 17.40
C TYR A 6 -24.02 7.49 17.12
N GLU A 7 -23.71 8.38 16.17
CA GLU A 7 -22.34 8.90 16.01
C GLU A 7 -22.16 10.19 16.83
N THR A 8 -22.07 10.03 18.15
CA THR A 8 -21.65 11.10 19.07
C THR A 8 -20.15 11.39 18.93
N GLY A 9 -19.75 12.03 17.83
CA GLY A 9 -18.34 12.38 17.63
C GLY A 9 -18.16 13.47 16.60
N TYR A 10 -17.68 14.63 17.05
CA TYR A 10 -17.12 15.66 16.18
C TYR A 10 -16.14 15.03 15.19
N ALA A 11 -16.33 15.39 13.94
CA ALA A 11 -15.77 14.81 12.74
C ALA A 11 -14.35 15.41 12.50
N TRP A 12 -13.37 14.60 12.06
CA TRP A 12 -11.92 14.90 11.98
C TRP A 12 -11.42 15.43 10.63
N CYS A 13 -10.13 15.46 10.31
CA CYS A 13 -9.53 16.26 9.22
C CYS A 13 -10.19 16.25 7.80
N GLU A 14 -10.74 15.13 7.30
CA GLU A 14 -11.65 15.14 6.12
C GLU A 14 -13.12 15.33 6.58
N SER A 15 -13.43 14.88 7.77
CA SER A 15 -14.73 14.78 8.38
C SER A 15 -15.30 16.08 9.00
N ALA A 16 -14.50 17.08 9.38
CA ALA A 16 -14.90 18.39 9.93
C ALA A 16 -15.60 19.29 8.90
N ALA A 17 -15.45 18.97 7.61
CA ALA A 17 -16.14 19.63 6.52
C ALA A 17 -16.69 18.68 5.43
N TYR A 18 -16.27 17.39 5.35
CA TYR A 18 -16.54 16.51 4.20
C TYR A 18 -16.84 15.01 4.52
N LYS A 19 -17.22 14.63 5.76
CA LYS A 19 -17.57 13.23 6.08
C LYS A 19 -18.72 12.75 5.18
N TYR A 20 -18.59 11.55 4.58
CA TYR A 20 -19.59 10.95 3.69
C TYR A 20 -19.98 11.76 2.45
N GLN A 21 -19.26 12.85 2.11
CA GLN A 21 -19.66 13.72 1.01
C GLN A 21 -19.46 13.08 -0.37
N THR A 22 -18.41 12.27 -0.53
CA THR A 22 -18.15 11.58 -1.81
C THR A 22 -19.02 10.33 -1.94
N LEU A 23 -19.09 9.52 -0.87
CA LEU A 23 -19.85 8.28 -0.82
C LEU A 23 -20.49 8.11 0.57
N PRO A 24 -21.82 7.88 0.66
CA PRO A 24 -22.55 7.83 1.94
C PRO A 24 -22.19 6.64 2.83
N MET A 25 -21.38 5.70 2.34
CA MET A 25 -20.93 4.50 3.06
C MET A 25 -19.47 4.59 3.55
N VAL A 26 -18.71 5.62 3.15
CA VAL A 26 -17.27 5.73 3.44
C VAL A 26 -17.01 6.96 4.29
N ALA A 27 -16.51 6.74 5.51
CA ALA A 27 -16.28 7.83 6.47
C ALA A 27 -15.13 8.77 6.06
N GLU A 28 -13.99 8.21 5.62
CA GLU A 28 -12.80 8.96 5.19
C GLU A 28 -12.31 8.48 3.82
N PHE A 29 -12.87 9.07 2.76
CA PHE A 29 -12.67 8.62 1.39
C PHE A 29 -11.22 8.76 0.92
N VAL A 30 -10.57 9.89 1.22
CA VAL A 30 -9.17 10.12 0.81
C VAL A 30 -8.23 9.15 1.51
N ASN A 31 -8.39 8.93 2.81
CA ASN A 31 -7.57 7.99 3.58
C ASN A 31 -7.75 6.54 3.07
N CYS A 32 -8.97 6.15 2.71
CA CYS A 32 -9.24 4.85 2.09
C CYS A 32 -8.52 4.68 0.75
N ILE A 33 -8.58 5.67 -0.14
CA ILE A 33 -7.97 5.57 -1.47
C ILE A 33 -6.45 5.60 -1.39
N THR A 34 -5.86 6.39 -0.49
CA THR A 34 -4.40 6.45 -0.35
C THR A 34 -3.78 5.15 0.19
N ASN A 35 -4.58 4.22 0.70
CA ASN A 35 -4.15 2.87 1.06
C ASN A 35 -4.10 1.90 -0.15
N LEU A 36 -4.74 2.21 -1.28
CA LEU A 36 -4.75 1.32 -2.44
C LEU A 36 -3.33 1.00 -2.96
N PRO A 37 -2.37 1.93 -3.04
CA PRO A 37 -0.99 1.62 -3.40
C PRO A 37 -0.30 0.63 -2.44
N LEU A 38 -0.59 0.67 -1.13
CA LEU A 38 -0.07 -0.29 -0.14
C LEU A 38 -0.58 -1.72 -0.40
N ILE A 39 -1.72 -1.86 -1.06
CA ILE A 39 -2.31 -3.15 -1.42
C ILE A 39 -1.84 -3.59 -2.80
N VAL A 40 -2.00 -2.72 -3.80
CA VAL A 40 -1.82 -3.08 -5.22
C VAL A 40 -0.35 -3.30 -5.58
N LEU A 41 0.55 -2.40 -5.19
CA LEU A 41 1.96 -2.47 -5.57
C LEU A 41 2.67 -3.76 -5.12
N PRO A 42 2.56 -4.21 -3.84
CA PRO A 42 3.16 -5.47 -3.43
C PRO A 42 2.53 -6.68 -4.14
N LEU A 43 1.21 -6.69 -4.36
CA LEU A 43 0.55 -7.79 -5.07
C LEU A 43 0.96 -7.85 -6.54
N VAL A 44 1.12 -6.71 -7.20
CA VAL A 44 1.69 -6.66 -8.57
C VAL A 44 3.10 -7.23 -8.58
N ASN A 45 3.94 -6.91 -7.59
CA ASN A 45 5.27 -7.50 -7.50
C ASN A 45 5.23 -9.03 -7.31
N VAL A 46 4.32 -9.56 -6.46
CA VAL A 46 4.09 -11.01 -6.32
C VAL A 46 3.71 -11.63 -7.67
N MET A 47 2.77 -11.00 -8.40
CA MET A 47 2.30 -11.51 -9.70
C MET A 47 3.42 -11.54 -10.75
N LEU A 48 4.25 -10.49 -10.82
CA LEU A 48 5.40 -10.42 -11.72
C LEU A 48 6.45 -11.49 -11.41
N LEU A 49 6.56 -11.90 -10.15
CA LEU A 49 7.51 -12.91 -9.67
C LEU A 49 6.90 -14.29 -9.44
N LYS A 50 5.65 -14.53 -9.83
CA LYS A 50 4.88 -15.75 -9.49
C LYS A 50 5.68 -17.05 -9.73
N ASP A 51 6.37 -17.14 -10.86
CA ASP A 51 7.09 -18.32 -11.30
C ASP A 51 8.37 -18.57 -10.49
N TYR A 52 8.99 -17.49 -10.01
CA TYR A 52 10.11 -17.54 -9.08
C TYR A 52 9.64 -17.90 -7.68
N ILE A 53 8.59 -17.25 -7.19
CA ILE A 53 8.04 -17.45 -5.84
C ILE A 53 7.59 -18.89 -5.65
N LEU A 54 6.81 -19.43 -6.59
CA LEU A 54 6.25 -20.78 -6.45
C LEU A 54 7.29 -21.89 -6.59
N LYS A 55 8.34 -21.69 -7.40
CA LYS A 55 9.31 -22.76 -7.71
C LYS A 55 10.61 -22.65 -6.92
N ILE A 56 11.00 -21.45 -6.48
CA ILE A 56 12.31 -21.19 -5.87
C ILE A 56 12.18 -20.78 -4.40
N ASN A 57 11.48 -19.67 -4.12
CA ASN A 57 11.44 -19.13 -2.76
C ASN A 57 10.13 -18.38 -2.49
N TRP A 58 9.17 -19.09 -1.89
CA TRP A 58 7.86 -18.54 -1.57
C TRP A 58 7.90 -17.49 -0.45
N LEU A 59 8.96 -17.49 0.37
CA LEU A 59 9.11 -16.55 1.49
C LEU A 59 9.18 -15.08 1.04
N ILE A 60 9.53 -14.81 -0.23
CA ILE A 60 9.46 -13.45 -0.79
C ILE A 60 8.03 -12.90 -0.76
N ALA A 61 7.02 -13.76 -0.93
CA ALA A 61 5.63 -13.33 -0.97
C ALA A 61 5.13 -12.92 0.43
N LEU A 62 5.65 -13.50 1.51
CA LEU A 62 5.17 -13.26 2.88
C LEU A 62 5.12 -11.76 3.27
N PRO A 63 6.23 -11.00 3.25
CA PRO A 63 6.19 -9.59 3.64
C PRO A 63 5.29 -8.75 2.73
N GLN A 64 5.17 -9.13 1.45
CA GLN A 64 4.30 -8.46 0.48
C GLN A 64 2.82 -8.69 0.78
N LEU A 65 2.45 -9.94 1.09
CA LEU A 65 1.09 -10.33 1.48
C LEU A 65 0.70 -9.74 2.84
N LEU A 66 1.62 -9.71 3.80
CA LEU A 66 1.39 -9.05 5.10
C LEU A 66 1.15 -7.55 4.94
N LEU A 67 1.91 -6.87 4.06
CA LEU A 67 1.67 -5.45 3.79
C LEU A 67 0.32 -5.22 3.09
N ALA A 68 -0.04 -6.08 2.12
CA ALA A 68 -1.33 -5.98 1.46
C ALA A 68 -2.49 -6.20 2.45
N PHE A 69 -2.37 -7.19 3.34
CA PHE A 69 -3.33 -7.41 4.42
C PHE A 69 -3.45 -6.20 5.35
N ASN A 70 -2.31 -5.61 5.74
CA ASN A 70 -2.29 -4.37 6.53
C ASN A 70 -3.00 -3.21 5.82
N GLY A 71 -2.77 -3.03 4.52
CA GLY A 71 -3.46 -2.00 3.73
C GLY A 71 -4.96 -2.23 3.65
N ILE A 72 -5.42 -3.48 3.50
CA ILE A 72 -6.85 -3.83 3.52
C ILE A 72 -7.46 -3.53 4.89
N ALA A 73 -6.79 -3.94 5.97
CA ALA A 73 -7.24 -3.67 7.33
C ALA A 73 -7.32 -2.16 7.62
N SER A 74 -6.32 -1.38 7.19
CA SER A 74 -6.33 0.08 7.31
C SER A 74 -7.44 0.72 6.47
N THR A 75 -7.67 0.26 5.25
CA THR A 75 -8.78 0.73 4.40
C THR A 75 -10.13 0.44 5.07
N TYR A 76 -10.32 -0.76 5.60
CA TYR A 76 -11.54 -1.12 6.32
C TYR A 76 -11.73 -0.28 7.57
N TYR A 77 -10.64 0.00 8.30
CA TYR A 77 -10.65 0.88 9.47
C TYR A 77 -11.13 2.28 9.10
N HIS A 78 -10.50 2.95 8.13
CA HIS A 78 -10.88 4.30 7.67
C HIS A 78 -12.28 4.34 7.02
N ALA A 79 -12.78 3.20 6.52
CA ALA A 79 -14.14 3.11 6.02
C ALA A 79 -15.20 2.98 7.13
N THR A 80 -14.90 2.32 8.25
CA THR A 80 -15.93 1.82 9.18
C THR A 80 -15.78 2.22 10.66
N LEU A 81 -14.58 2.53 11.17
CA LEU A 81 -14.35 2.72 12.62
C LEU A 81 -13.49 3.95 12.90
N ASN A 82 -14.07 4.96 13.54
CA ASN A 82 -13.45 6.29 13.69
C ASN A 82 -12.92 6.59 15.12
N LEU A 83 -12.73 5.57 15.97
CA LEU A 83 -12.53 5.79 17.41
C LEU A 83 -11.09 6.16 17.82
N PHE A 84 -10.05 5.62 17.17
CA PHE A 84 -8.64 5.93 17.51
C PHE A 84 -8.11 7.16 16.77
N ASP A 85 -8.60 7.43 15.55
CA ASP A 85 -8.28 8.67 14.85
C ASP A 85 -8.76 9.90 15.65
N ARG A 86 -9.75 9.72 16.53
CA ARG A 86 -10.19 10.75 17.48
C ARG A 86 -9.20 11.15 18.56
N LEU A 87 -8.16 10.37 18.83
CA LEU A 87 -7.13 10.75 19.80
C LEU A 87 -5.94 11.45 19.14
N LEU A 88 -5.65 11.14 17.87
CA LEU A 88 -4.46 11.64 17.16
C LEU A 88 -4.74 12.89 16.35
N CYS A 89 -6.00 13.20 16.09
CA CYS A 89 -6.30 14.22 15.12
C CYS A 89 -6.26 15.64 15.72
N ASP A 90 -6.32 15.80 17.05
CA ASP A 90 -6.03 17.08 17.73
C ASP A 90 -4.56 17.44 17.54
N PHE A 91 -3.70 16.41 17.51
CA PHE A 91 -2.28 16.56 17.21
C PHE A 91 -2.03 16.93 15.75
N TRP A 92 -2.73 16.32 14.78
CA TRP A 92 -2.60 16.66 13.36
C TRP A 92 -3.19 18.05 13.01
N LEU A 93 -4.30 18.44 13.63
CA LEU A 93 -4.88 19.79 13.52
C LEU A 93 -3.98 20.84 14.17
N TYR A 94 -3.39 20.54 15.33
CA TYR A 94 -2.39 21.41 15.98
C TYR A 94 -1.18 21.66 15.08
N LEU A 95 -0.75 20.64 14.32
CA LEU A 95 0.31 20.78 13.31
C LEU A 95 -0.17 21.39 11.98
N GLY A 96 -1.46 21.70 11.83
CA GLY A 96 -2.03 22.33 10.63
C GLY A 96 -1.97 21.47 9.37
N THR A 97 -1.85 20.15 9.49
CA THR A 97 -1.57 19.25 8.35
C THR A 97 -2.55 18.07 8.23
N PRO A 98 -3.86 18.34 8.02
CA PRO A 98 -4.92 17.32 7.91
C PRO A 98 -4.66 16.24 6.84
N TYR A 99 -3.97 16.60 5.76
CA TYR A 99 -3.66 15.71 4.63
C TYR A 99 -2.35 14.92 4.77
N LEU A 100 -1.56 15.19 5.81
CA LEU A 100 -0.26 14.55 5.99
C LEU A 100 -0.39 13.06 6.31
N HIS A 101 -1.49 12.63 6.92
CA HIS A 101 -1.77 11.22 7.16
C HIS A 101 -2.01 10.45 5.85
N ALA A 102 -2.85 10.98 4.95
CA ALA A 102 -3.04 10.43 3.61
C ALA A 102 -1.73 10.43 2.80
N ALA A 103 -0.94 11.51 2.89
CA ALA A 103 0.37 11.60 2.25
C ALA A 103 1.36 10.57 2.82
N PHE A 104 1.30 10.28 4.13
CA PHE A 104 2.12 9.26 4.77
C PHE A 104 1.80 7.86 4.21
N HIS A 105 0.52 7.51 4.03
CA HIS A 105 0.13 6.25 3.39
C HIS A 105 0.71 6.14 1.97
N LEU A 106 0.64 7.22 1.19
CA LEU A 106 1.20 7.24 -0.16
C LEU A 106 2.73 7.10 -0.16
N LEU A 107 3.44 7.89 0.64
CA LEU A 107 4.91 7.88 0.68
C LEU A 107 5.47 6.56 1.23
N SER A 108 4.85 6.04 2.29
CA SER A 108 5.22 4.74 2.86
C SER A 108 4.97 3.60 1.88
N SER A 109 3.91 3.67 1.06
CA SER A 109 3.63 2.66 0.02
C SER A 109 4.73 2.60 -1.05
N ILE A 110 5.20 3.76 -1.51
CA ILE A 110 6.24 3.86 -2.54
C ILE A 110 7.56 3.37 -1.96
N ALA A 111 7.89 3.76 -0.72
CA ALA A 111 9.10 3.31 -0.04
C ALA A 111 9.09 1.78 0.17
N ALA A 112 8.00 1.23 0.67
CA ALA A 112 7.85 -0.21 0.91
C ALA A 112 7.93 -1.01 -0.39
N TYR A 113 7.26 -0.54 -1.46
CA TYR A 113 7.34 -1.16 -2.78
C TYR A 113 8.79 -1.23 -3.29
N ASN A 114 9.53 -0.12 -3.23
CA ASN A 114 10.93 -0.08 -3.64
C ASN A 114 11.80 -1.05 -2.82
N ALA A 115 11.55 -1.15 -1.50
CA ALA A 115 12.24 -2.11 -0.64
C ALA A 115 11.96 -3.55 -1.07
N PHE A 116 10.70 -3.88 -1.39
CA PHE A 116 10.34 -5.23 -1.86
C PHE A 116 10.92 -5.58 -3.23
N VAL A 117 10.97 -4.63 -4.16
CA VAL A 117 11.68 -4.82 -5.43
C VAL A 117 13.16 -5.08 -5.18
N MET A 118 13.80 -4.30 -4.31
CA MET A 118 15.20 -4.50 -3.94
C MET A 118 15.45 -5.86 -3.31
N PHE A 119 14.64 -6.27 -2.32
CA PHE A 119 14.77 -7.58 -1.68
C PHE A 119 14.57 -8.72 -2.66
N SER A 120 13.63 -8.58 -3.60
CA SER A 120 13.39 -9.59 -4.64
C SER A 120 14.61 -9.73 -5.55
N ILE A 121 15.20 -8.61 -6.00
CA ILE A 121 16.42 -8.61 -6.80
C ILE A 121 17.59 -9.25 -6.04
N LEU A 122 17.75 -8.91 -4.76
CA LEU A 122 18.82 -9.46 -3.93
C LEU A 122 18.67 -10.97 -3.75
N ASP A 123 17.46 -11.48 -3.51
CA ASP A 123 17.24 -12.93 -3.37
C ASP A 123 17.50 -13.66 -4.70
N ILE A 124 16.99 -13.16 -5.83
CA ILE A 124 17.25 -13.71 -7.18
C ILE A 124 18.76 -13.75 -7.46
N LYS A 125 19.51 -12.68 -7.14
CA LYS A 125 20.96 -12.64 -7.35
C LYS A 125 21.71 -13.58 -6.41
N ARG A 126 21.30 -13.63 -5.13
CA ARG A 126 21.92 -14.48 -4.11
C ARG A 126 21.77 -15.96 -4.45
N ARG A 127 20.66 -16.34 -5.10
CA ARG A 127 20.31 -17.72 -5.47
C ARG A 127 20.59 -18.04 -6.93
N LYS A 128 21.37 -17.21 -7.65
CA LYS A 128 21.64 -17.35 -9.09
C LYS A 128 22.12 -18.75 -9.51
N ASP A 129 22.81 -19.47 -8.63
CA ASP A 129 23.38 -20.79 -8.93
C ASP A 129 22.39 -21.93 -8.66
N SER A 130 21.23 -21.64 -8.03
CA SER A 130 20.18 -22.62 -7.72
C SER A 130 18.96 -22.53 -8.64
N HIS A 131 18.93 -21.58 -9.58
CA HIS A 131 17.82 -21.43 -10.53
C HIS A 131 18.26 -20.78 -11.85
N HIS A 132 17.46 -20.96 -12.89
CA HIS A 132 17.73 -20.40 -14.22
C HIS A 132 17.07 -19.03 -14.47
N TYR A 133 16.33 -18.48 -13.50
CA TYR A 133 15.71 -17.16 -13.65
C TYR A 133 16.73 -16.02 -13.61
N SER A 134 16.55 -15.03 -14.49
CA SER A 134 17.11 -13.68 -14.38
C SER A 134 16.00 -12.64 -14.31
N PHE A 135 16.38 -11.37 -14.20
CA PHE A 135 15.44 -10.27 -14.18
C PHE A 135 15.94 -9.12 -15.04
N ASN A 136 15.01 -8.39 -15.65
CA ASN A 136 15.22 -7.06 -16.21
C ASN A 136 14.49 -6.03 -15.35
N LEU A 137 15.17 -4.93 -15.03
CA LEU A 137 14.59 -3.83 -14.26
C LEU A 137 14.06 -2.77 -15.22
N ASN A 138 12.74 -2.61 -15.24
CA ASN A 138 12.05 -1.62 -16.05
C ASN A 138 11.40 -0.56 -15.15
N TYR A 139 10.97 0.56 -15.74
CA TYR A 139 10.42 1.70 -15.01
C TYR A 139 9.11 2.15 -15.64
N PHE A 140 8.08 2.35 -14.82
CA PHE A 140 6.78 2.88 -15.24
C PHE A 140 6.56 4.30 -14.68
N PRO A 141 5.99 5.25 -15.44
CA PRO A 141 5.62 5.16 -16.85
C PRO A 141 6.81 5.34 -17.80
N CYS A 142 7.81 6.12 -17.41
CA CYS A 142 9.07 6.32 -18.13
C CYS A 142 10.19 6.55 -17.11
N ARG A 143 11.44 6.31 -17.49
CA ARG A 143 12.60 6.42 -16.58
C ARG A 143 12.76 7.86 -16.08
N SER A 144 12.36 8.11 -14.83
CA SER A 144 12.44 9.40 -14.14
C SER A 144 12.65 9.18 -12.64
N VAL A 145 12.89 10.26 -11.89
CA VAL A 145 13.06 10.21 -10.43
C VAL A 145 11.79 9.71 -9.72
N PHE A 146 10.61 9.91 -10.32
CA PHE A 146 9.32 9.49 -9.79
C PHE A 146 8.80 8.19 -10.39
N ALA A 147 9.62 7.50 -11.18
CA ALA A 147 9.23 6.27 -11.85
C ALA A 147 9.24 5.09 -10.88
N LEU A 148 8.25 4.21 -11.01
CA LEU A 148 8.16 2.98 -10.24
C LEU A 148 8.98 1.89 -10.93
N PRO A 149 10.02 1.35 -10.27
CA PRO A 149 10.78 0.23 -10.82
C PRO A 149 9.97 -1.05 -10.68
N TYR A 150 9.92 -1.87 -11.73
CA TYR A 150 9.30 -3.19 -11.67
C TYR A 150 10.17 -4.26 -12.30
N ILE A 151 10.03 -5.48 -11.79
CA ILE A 151 10.82 -6.63 -12.23
C ILE A 151 10.09 -7.33 -13.37
N GLN A 152 10.76 -7.46 -14.51
CA GLN A 152 10.40 -8.44 -15.52
C GLN A 152 11.23 -9.69 -15.31
N LEU A 153 10.59 -10.79 -14.89
CA LEU A 153 11.24 -12.08 -14.73
C LEU A 153 11.54 -12.70 -16.09
N CYS A 154 12.75 -13.22 -16.28
CA CYS A 154 13.19 -13.88 -17.51
C CYS A 154 13.63 -15.32 -17.19
N ASP A 155 13.15 -16.29 -17.96
CA ASP A 155 13.54 -17.68 -17.86
C ASP A 155 14.66 -17.97 -18.88
N LYS A 156 15.88 -18.25 -18.43
CA LYS A 156 17.03 -18.49 -19.33
C LYS A 156 17.01 -19.84 -20.05
N ARG A 157 15.99 -20.67 -19.85
CA ARG A 157 15.85 -21.93 -20.60
C ARG A 157 15.32 -21.70 -22.02
N PHE A 158 14.83 -20.50 -22.32
CA PHE A 158 14.29 -20.09 -23.62
C PHE A 158 15.03 -18.88 -24.19
#